data_AF-A0A2A6FBT9-F1
#
_entry.id   AF-A0A2A6FBT9-F1
#
_cell.length_a   1.000
_cell.length_b   1.000
_cell.length_c   1.000
_cell.angle_alpha   90.00
_cell.angle_beta   90.00
_cell.angle_gamma   90.00
#
_symmetry.space_group_name_H-M   'P 1'
#
loop_
_entity.id
_entity.type
_entity.pdbx_description
1 polymer ?
#
loop_
_entity_poly.entity_id
_entity_poly.type
_entity_poly.pdbx_seq_one_letter_code
_entity_poly.pdbx_strand_id
1 'polypeptide(L)' 'MMPAPSQFLDAEDRALCQRVADQVTADAKWYSTSIDKHVLASTILSLFQHGVVNEANLLAHVRARRHDFTKKTG' A
#
# COMPACT_ATOMS: atom_id res chain seq x y z
N MET A 1 -1.05 -33.57 2.61
CA MET A 1 -1.48 -32.38 1.83
C MET A 1 -0.96 -31.16 2.56
N MET A 2 0.17 -30.61 2.13
CA MET A 2 0.85 -29.48 2.80
C MET A 2 0.34 -28.16 2.18
N PRO A 3 0.14 -27.08 2.97
CA PRO A 3 -0.28 -25.80 2.42
C PRO A 3 0.86 -25.16 1.59
N ALA A 4 0.51 -24.58 0.45
CA ALA A 4 1.46 -23.95 -0.47
C ALA A 4 2.14 -22.72 0.19
N PRO A 5 3.47 -22.59 0.15
CA PRO A 5 4.19 -21.46 0.75
C PRO A 5 4.25 -20.26 -0.20
N SER A 6 3.11 -19.81 -0.71
CA SER A 6 3.02 -18.62 -1.60
C SER A 6 2.33 -17.43 -0.91
N GLN A 7 2.15 -17.47 0.41
CA GLN A 7 1.43 -16.43 1.18
C GLN A 7 2.35 -15.39 1.85
N PHE A 8 3.66 -15.52 1.74
CA PHE A 8 4.60 -14.55 2.27
C PHE A 8 5.22 -13.83 1.09
N LEU A 9 4.94 -12.52 0.97
CA LEU A 9 5.70 -11.63 0.08
C LEU A 9 7.19 -11.89 0.28
N ASP A 10 7.93 -12.07 -0.81
CA ASP A 10 9.38 -12.17 -0.77
C ASP A 10 9.98 -10.91 -0.14
N ALA A 11 11.19 -11.00 0.39
CA ALA A 11 11.84 -9.88 1.06
C ALA A 11 11.90 -8.62 0.16
N GLU A 12 12.07 -8.85 -1.15
CA GLU A 12 12.09 -7.81 -2.17
C GLU A 12 10.72 -7.15 -2.36
N ASP A 13 9.65 -7.94 -2.41
CA ASP A 13 8.27 -7.46 -2.52
C ASP A 13 7.82 -6.69 -1.27
N ARG A 14 8.25 -7.14 -0.08
CA ARG A 14 8.03 -6.40 1.17
C ARG A 14 8.72 -5.05 1.14
N ALA A 15 9.97 -5.01 0.66
CA ALA A 15 10.72 -3.76 0.56
C ALA A 15 10.05 -2.79 -0.43
N LEU A 16 9.49 -3.30 -1.54
CA LEU A 16 8.68 -2.51 -2.47
C LEU A 16 7.43 -1.94 -1.78
N CYS A 17 6.61 -2.79 -1.17
CA CYS A 17 5.38 -2.36 -0.48
C CYS A 17 5.67 -1.33 0.62
N GLN A 18 6.75 -1.53 1.38
CA GLN A 18 7.18 -0.62 2.43
C GLN A 18 7.64 0.73 1.87
N ARG A 19 8.42 0.75 0.78
CA ARG A 19 8.84 1.99 0.11
C ARG A 19 7.65 2.80 -0.39
N VAL A 20 6.66 2.13 -0.98
CA VAL A 20 5.44 2.80 -1.45
C VAL A 20 4.66 3.38 -0.28
N ALA A 21 4.49 2.63 0.82
CA ALA A 21 3.82 3.12 2.01
C ALA A 21 4.57 4.33 2.63
N ASP A 22 5.90 4.29 2.66
CA ASP A 22 6.73 5.36 3.18
C ASP A 22 6.63 6.62 2.32
N GLN A 23 6.76 6.50 0.99
CA GLN A 23 6.59 7.63 0.06
C GLN A 23 5.19 8.26 0.15
N VAL A 24 4.16 7.44 0.32
CA VAL A 24 2.78 7.88 0.48
C VAL A 24 2.58 8.60 1.82
N THR A 25 3.18 8.09 2.89
CA THR A 25 3.12 8.71 4.22
C THR A 25 3.97 9.98 4.27
N ALA A 26 5.12 10.01 3.60
CA ALA A 26 6.04 11.14 3.52
C ALA A 26 5.49 12.29 2.66
N ASP A 27 4.55 12.01 1.77
CA ASP A 27 3.89 13.03 0.96
C ASP A 27 3.16 14.03 1.88
N ALA A 28 3.73 15.23 2.00
CA ALA A 28 3.27 16.29 2.90
C ALA A 28 1.78 16.63 2.75
N LYS A 29 1.17 16.34 1.58
CA LYS A 29 -0.27 16.55 1.34
C LYS A 29 -1.16 15.57 2.10
N TRP A 30 -0.61 14.46 2.61
CA TRP A 30 -1.35 13.43 3.34
C TRP A 30 -1.28 13.64 4.85
N TYR A 31 -0.25 14.31 5.37
CA TYR A 31 -0.08 14.62 6.79
C TYR A 31 -1.20 15.46 7.41
N SER A 32 -1.93 16.25 6.60
CA SER A 32 -3.08 17.03 7.08
C SER A 32 -4.30 16.17 7.41
N THR A 33 -4.32 14.91 6.96
CA THR A 33 -5.41 13.95 7.21
C THR A 33 -4.87 12.76 7.99
N SER A 34 -5.64 12.27 8.97
CA SER A 34 -5.26 11.03 9.67
C SER A 34 -5.34 9.85 8.70
N ILE A 35 -4.19 9.36 8.24
CA ILE A 35 -4.09 8.19 7.36
C ILE A 35 -4.28 6.93 8.21
N ASP A 36 -5.23 6.09 7.82
CA ASP A 36 -5.33 4.76 8.40
C ASP A 36 -4.24 3.85 7.81
N LYS A 37 -3.13 3.69 8.55
CA LYS A 37 -1.96 2.90 8.13
C LYS A 37 -2.32 1.45 7.83
N HIS A 38 -3.32 0.89 8.51
CA HIS A 38 -3.75 -0.49 8.30
C HIS A 38 -4.49 -0.65 6.97
N VAL A 39 -5.37 0.30 6.63
CA VAL A 39 -6.08 0.29 5.35
C VAL A 39 -5.12 0.59 4.19
N LEU A 40 -4.13 1.47 4.39
CA LEU A 40 -3.07 1.73 3.41
C LEU A 40 -2.27 0.45 3.11
N ALA A 41 -1.76 -0.23 4.14
CA ALA A 41 -0.99 -1.46 3.97
C ALA A 41 -1.81 -2.58 3.31
N SER A 42 -3.08 -2.73 3.70
CA SER A 42 -4.00 -3.72 3.11
C SER A 42 -4.24 -3.46 1.62
N THR A 43 -4.33 -2.17 1.22
CA THR A 43 -4.56 -1.80 -0.17
C THR A 43 -3.32 -2.01 -1.03
N ILE A 44 -2.14 -1.64 -0.52
CA ILE A 44 -0.86 -1.91 -1.16
C ILE A 44 -0.72 -3.41 -1.42
N LEU A 45 -1.00 -4.24 -0.41
CA LEU A 45 -0.94 -5.69 -0.51
C LEU A 45 -1.96 -6.24 -1.53
N SER A 46 -3.20 -5.75 -1.50
CA SER A 46 -4.25 -6.16 -2.44
C SER A 46 -3.87 -5.82 -3.88
N LEU A 47 -3.33 -4.62 -4.14
CA LEU A 47 -2.87 -4.22 -5.47
C LEU A 47 -1.71 -5.10 -5.95
N PHE A 48 -0.76 -5.41 -5.06
CA PHE A 48 0.36 -6.27 -5.36
C PHE A 48 -0.10 -7.69 -5.72
N GLN A 49 -1.01 -8.27 -4.94
CA GLN A 49 -1.61 -9.59 -5.21
C GLN A 49 -2.43 -9.63 -6.52
N HIS A 50 -2.98 -8.49 -6.95
CA HIS A 50 -3.67 -8.36 -8.23
C HIS A 50 -2.71 -8.19 -9.43
N GLY A 51 -1.39 -8.28 -9.21
CA GLY A 51 -0.37 -8.22 -10.27
C GLY A 51 0.20 -6.82 -10.52
N VAL A 52 -0.14 -5.83 -9.69
CA VAL A 52 0.51 -4.52 -9.75
C VAL A 52 1.84 -4.63 -9.01
N VAL A 53 2.90 -5.07 -9.69
CA VAL A 53 4.22 -5.32 -9.06
C VAL A 53 5.25 -4.21 -9.30
N ASN A 54 4.86 -3.14 -10.02
CA ASN A 54 5.74 -2.01 -10.32
C ASN A 54 5.52 -0.87 -9.32
N GLU A 55 6.60 -0.34 -8.71
CA GLU A 55 6.55 0.72 -7.70
C GLU A 55 5.73 1.94 -8.14
N ALA A 56 6.01 2.47 -9.33
CA ALA A 56 5.36 3.67 -9.85
C ALA A 56 3.86 3.42 -10.11
N ASN A 57 3.53 2.21 -10.58
CA ASN A 57 2.14 1.83 -10.81
C ASN A 57 1.39 1.64 -9.48
N LEU A 58 2.03 0.98 -8.50
CA LEU A 58 1.51 0.83 -7.15
C LEU A 58 1.23 2.19 -6.51
N LEU A 59 2.19 3.12 -6.61
CA LEU A 59 2.05 4.50 -6.13
C LEU A 59 0.89 5.22 -6.81
N ALA A 60 0.76 5.11 -8.13
CA ALA A 60 -0.33 5.74 -8.88
C ALA A 60 -1.70 5.19 -8.43
N HIS A 61 -1.83 3.86 -8.29
CA HIS A 61 -3.06 3.23 -7.83
C HIS A 61 -3.40 3.57 -6.37
N VAL A 62 -2.43 3.55 -5.47
CA VAL A 62 -2.61 3.93 -4.06
C VAL A 62 -3.00 5.40 -3.94
N ARG A 63 -2.37 6.29 -4.71
CA ARG A 63 -2.74 7.72 -4.76
C ARG A 63 -4.13 7.95 -5.32
N ALA A 64 -4.55 7.18 -6.34
CA ALA A 64 -5.90 7.25 -6.88
C ALA A 64 -6.96 6.86 -5.83
N ARG A 65 -6.63 5.90 -4.96
CA ARG A 65 -7.47 5.42 -3.86
C ARG A 65 -7.29 6.19 -2.54
N ARG A 66 -6.58 7.32 -2.53
CA ARG A 66 -6.31 8.11 -1.32
C ARG A 66 -7.56 8.34 -0.46
N HIS A 67 -8.71 8.62 -1.10
CA HIS A 67 -9.98 8.84 -0.40
C HIS A 67 -10.43 7.66 0.48
N ASP A 68 -10.05 6.43 0.14
CA ASP A 68 -10.42 5.22 0.89
C ASP A 68 -9.69 5.12 2.24
N PHE A 69 -8.52 5.75 2.38
CA PHE A 69 -7.66 5.65 3.58
C PHE A 69 -7.57 6.96 4.35
N THR A 70 -7.92 8.08 3.73
CA THR A 70 -8.07 9.36 4.40
C THR A 70 -9.48 9.44 4.97
N LYS A 71 -9.63 9.24 6.28
CA LYS A 71 -10.89 9.59 6.94
C LYS A 71 -11.10 11.09 6.75
N LYS A 72 -12.25 11.49 6.21
CA LYS A 72 -12.72 12.86 6.34
C LYS A 72 -12.92 13.08 7.83
N THR A 73 -12.00 13.77 8.48
CA THR A 73 -12.25 14.33 9.80
C THR A 73 -13.39 15.32 9.60
N GLY A 74 -14.61 14.91 9.96
CA GLY A 74 -15.76 15.79 10.09
C GLY A 74 -15.69 16.51 11.43
#